data_AF-A0AAW9RYU2-F1
#
_entry.id   AF-A0AAW9RYU2-F1
#
_cell.length_a   1.000
_cell.length_b   1.000
_cell.length_c   1.000
_cell.angle_alpha   90.00
_cell.angle_beta   90.00
_cell.angle_gamma   90.00
#
_symmetry.space_group_name_H-M   'P 1'
#
loop_
_entity.id
_entity.type
_entity.pdbx_description
1 polymer ?
#
loop_
_entity_poly.entity_id
_entity_poly.type
_entity_poly.pdbx_seq_one_letter_code
_entity_poly.pdbx_strand_id
1 'polypeptide(L)'
;MTPKRIIIVGGLSAGPSAAAKARRTDEHCEIILFEKTANISYATCGIPYALSGKISHRDQLMVVKPDLLRQRFNIDVRLNEPVVEIDPIRHKVYTTEGEYNYDKLIYAAGGNAVIPPIGKLELFEAWSPCKTLEHFDKIVREGVLANAKHITIAGAGLIGVEVAENLFKAGKEVSLVEMAPTILPAFETKFSLMAKHLLAEKCITLYTGKKINYIDPQTSILYLDDDKSIETDYLLIGTGVRPNTELLTSKGAVALKNGALLVNEKMETNLPDIYAAGDCASLKNLVTGEHSFFPMGTHSNKGGRTAGANAAGGKEQFKGANSTAILKIFEYTLGKTGCTPRELESKGIPFQSTFFITQATPGFYPDSSDIFVEIYHHTETHQLLGAQVFGKRGVDKRVDVFSTCIYAKLTIDELPQLDLAYAPPFSPAKDPVIVAGYIASNLQRKQFNLIDSIQLQRILSSHPSSAFTLLDVRNPEELLRHGQILTAHNIPLDTLREHIQTLDSTQPIIVYCQKGLRGYLACLILQHYGFEDVRNLAGGYTAWQQITNPLEEKKPNNPSPKPKVAKQLP
;
A
#
# COMPACT_ATOMS: atom_id res chain seq x y z
N MET A 1 12.62 5.47 -47.13
CA MET A 1 11.60 6.10 -46.25
C MET A 1 12.35 6.82 -45.15
N THR A 2 11.94 8.03 -44.80
CA THR A 2 12.50 8.76 -43.65
C THR A 2 12.22 7.93 -42.38
N PRO A 3 13.22 7.68 -41.51
CA PRO A 3 13.00 6.90 -40.30
C PRO A 3 11.98 7.60 -39.40
N LYS A 4 11.05 6.83 -38.83
CA LYS A 4 10.04 7.36 -37.92
C LYS A 4 10.73 7.86 -36.65
N ARG A 5 10.48 9.11 -36.26
CA ARG A 5 11.04 9.73 -35.08
C ARG A 5 10.09 9.65 -33.89
N ILE A 6 10.57 9.04 -32.82
CA ILE A 6 9.87 8.89 -31.55
C ILE A 6 10.58 9.75 -30.51
N ILE A 7 9.88 10.76 -29.99
CA ILE A 7 10.35 11.56 -28.86
C ILE A 7 9.74 11.03 -27.56
N ILE A 8 10.56 10.94 -26.52
CA ILE A 8 10.17 10.47 -25.19
C ILE A 8 10.52 11.55 -24.17
N VAL A 9 9.55 11.95 -23.35
CA VAL A 9 9.71 13.00 -22.34
C VAL A 9 9.69 12.38 -20.94
N GLY A 10 10.84 12.37 -20.27
CA GLY A 10 11.01 11.81 -18.92
C GLY A 10 11.82 10.51 -18.94
N GLY A 11 12.89 10.46 -18.14
CA GLY A 11 13.88 9.38 -18.12
C GLY A 11 13.81 8.44 -16.92
N LEU A 12 12.71 8.40 -16.17
CA LEU A 12 12.62 7.57 -14.96
C LEU A 12 12.15 6.13 -15.24
N SER A 13 10.94 5.74 -14.82
CA SER A 13 10.46 4.36 -15.00
C SER A 13 9.83 4.12 -16.38
N ALA A 14 8.85 4.93 -16.77
CA ALA A 14 8.07 4.70 -17.99
C ALA A 14 8.85 5.01 -19.27
N GLY A 15 9.63 6.10 -19.31
CA GLY A 15 10.35 6.53 -20.51
C GLY A 15 11.41 5.52 -20.98
N PRO A 16 12.37 5.10 -20.15
CA PRO A 16 13.35 4.08 -20.51
C PRO A 16 12.72 2.73 -20.87
N SER A 17 11.64 2.33 -20.18
CA SER A 17 10.86 1.15 -20.56
C SER A 17 10.27 1.28 -21.97
N ALA A 18 9.71 2.45 -22.29
CA ALA A 18 9.19 2.77 -23.62
C ALA A 18 10.29 2.79 -24.68
N ALA A 19 11.40 3.49 -24.43
CA ALA A 19 12.51 3.65 -25.36
C ALA A 19 13.13 2.29 -25.73
N ALA A 20 13.44 1.48 -24.72
CA ALA A 20 14.01 0.15 -24.93
C ALA A 20 13.04 -0.77 -25.69
N LYS A 21 11.73 -0.67 -25.44
CA LYS A 21 10.72 -1.47 -26.16
C LYS A 21 10.48 -0.96 -27.58
N ALA A 22 10.49 0.35 -27.81
CA ALA A 22 10.38 0.95 -29.14
C ALA A 22 11.51 0.46 -30.05
N ARG A 23 12.77 0.51 -29.58
CA ARG A 23 13.91 -0.04 -30.32
C ARG A 23 13.73 -1.51 -30.68
N ARG A 24 13.34 -2.35 -29.71
CA ARG A 24 13.09 -3.78 -29.97
C ARG A 24 11.90 -4.06 -30.89
N THR A 25 11.06 -3.06 -31.15
CA THR A 25 9.91 -3.17 -32.04
C THR A 25 10.26 -2.73 -33.46
N ASP A 26 11.10 -1.69 -33.60
CA ASP A 26 11.59 -1.22 -34.88
C ASP A 26 13.03 -0.68 -34.77
N GLU A 27 13.95 -1.37 -35.46
CA GLU A 27 15.38 -1.02 -35.49
C GLU A 27 15.66 0.24 -36.35
N HIS A 28 14.70 0.66 -37.18
CA HIS A 28 14.85 1.82 -38.06
C HIS A 28 14.27 3.11 -37.49
N CYS A 29 13.58 3.07 -36.34
CA CYS A 29 13.11 4.28 -35.68
C CYS A 29 14.29 5.12 -35.14
N GLU A 30 14.18 6.45 -35.25
CA GLU A 30 15.00 7.40 -34.50
C GLU A 30 14.33 7.63 -33.15
N ILE A 31 15.05 7.42 -32.04
CA ILE A 31 14.50 7.52 -30.69
C ILE A 31 15.30 8.53 -29.90
N ILE A 32 14.65 9.60 -29.44
CA ILE A 32 15.25 10.63 -28.60
C ILE A 32 14.52 10.62 -27.25
N LEU A 33 15.27 10.50 -26.16
CA LEU A 33 14.76 10.56 -24.79
C LEU A 33 15.32 11.81 -24.11
N PHE A 34 14.42 12.71 -23.71
CA PHE A 34 14.76 13.90 -22.93
C PHE A 34 14.51 13.66 -21.45
N GLU A 35 15.50 14.01 -20.63
CA GLU A 35 15.44 14.03 -19.18
C GLU A 35 15.93 15.38 -18.67
N LYS A 36 15.11 16.02 -17.82
CA LYS A 36 15.39 17.35 -17.29
C LYS A 36 16.54 17.39 -16.29
N THR A 37 16.88 16.23 -15.70
CA THR A 37 17.94 16.08 -14.70
C THR A 37 19.18 15.40 -15.30
N ALA A 38 20.23 15.27 -14.48
CA ALA A 38 21.44 14.54 -14.85
C ALA A 38 21.30 13.01 -14.76
N ASN A 39 20.17 12.49 -14.25
CA ASN A 39 20.03 11.08 -13.88
C ASN A 39 18.77 10.47 -14.52
N ILE A 40 18.92 9.26 -15.04
CA ILE A 40 17.80 8.43 -15.50
C ILE A 40 17.66 7.19 -14.63
N SER A 41 16.49 6.56 -14.65
CA SER A 41 16.28 5.19 -14.14
C SER A 41 16.89 4.92 -12.76
N TYR A 42 16.69 5.83 -11.80
CA TYR A 42 17.06 5.58 -10.42
C TYR A 42 15.87 5.03 -9.62
N ALA A 43 16.16 4.23 -8.60
CA ALA A 43 15.19 3.55 -7.76
C ALA A 43 14.61 4.52 -6.73
N THR A 44 13.55 5.25 -7.09
CA THR A 44 12.78 6.08 -6.14
C THR A 44 12.27 5.28 -4.94
N CYS A 45 11.82 4.04 -5.17
CA CYS A 45 11.41 3.11 -4.11
C CYS A 45 12.58 2.67 -3.20
N GLY A 46 13.83 2.85 -3.63
CA GLY A 46 15.02 2.58 -2.84
C GLY A 46 15.37 3.70 -1.85
N ILE A 47 14.87 4.92 -2.07
CA ILE A 47 15.24 6.10 -1.27
C ILE A 47 14.99 5.89 0.23
N PRO A 48 13.82 5.42 0.70
CA PRO A 48 13.61 5.17 2.13
C PRO A 48 14.66 4.23 2.72
N TYR A 49 15.05 3.17 2.00
CA TYR A 49 16.04 2.21 2.46
C TYR A 49 17.48 2.73 2.41
N ALA A 50 17.76 3.74 1.58
CA ALA A 50 19.03 4.44 1.61
C ALA A 50 19.16 5.34 2.84
N LEU A 51 18.06 5.91 3.36
CA LEU A 51 18.07 6.71 4.59
C LEU A 51 18.49 5.91 5.83
N SER A 52 18.20 4.61 5.88
CA SER A 52 18.65 3.72 6.97
C SER A 52 20.06 3.14 6.77
N GLY A 53 20.70 3.43 5.63
CA GLY A 53 21.96 2.79 5.24
C GLY A 53 21.81 1.33 4.79
N LYS A 54 20.58 0.79 4.71
CA LYS A 54 20.33 -0.55 4.16
C LYS A 54 20.73 -0.64 2.68
N ILE A 55 20.51 0.45 1.94
CA ILE A 55 21.21 0.72 0.68
C ILE A 55 22.36 1.65 1.03
N SER A 56 23.59 1.13 1.06
CA SER A 56 24.73 1.80 1.68
C SER A 56 25.38 2.86 0.80
N HIS A 57 25.18 2.77 -0.52
CA HIS A 57 25.80 3.69 -1.48
C HIS A 57 24.76 4.29 -2.42
N ARG A 58 24.84 5.60 -2.64
CA ARG A 58 23.99 6.34 -3.58
C ARG A 58 23.93 5.68 -4.96
N ASP A 59 25.06 5.18 -5.47
CA ASP A 59 25.15 4.56 -6.79
C ASP A 59 24.34 3.26 -6.92
N GLN A 60 24.01 2.59 -5.81
CA GLN A 60 23.12 1.42 -5.82
C GLN A 60 21.66 1.82 -6.11
N LEU A 61 21.31 3.11 -5.99
CA LEU A 61 20.02 3.61 -6.45
C LEU A 61 19.98 3.75 -7.97
N MET A 62 21.12 3.74 -8.67
CA MET A 62 21.16 3.86 -10.13
C MET A 62 20.89 2.50 -10.79
N VAL A 63 19.71 2.33 -11.39
CA VAL A 63 19.29 1.04 -11.99
C VAL A 63 19.80 0.89 -13.42
N VAL A 64 19.69 1.95 -14.22
CA VAL A 64 20.16 1.97 -15.61
C VAL A 64 20.99 3.21 -15.88
N LYS A 65 22.16 3.03 -16.48
CA LYS A 65 23.03 4.13 -16.91
C LYS A 65 22.62 4.61 -18.32
N PRO A 66 22.73 5.92 -18.62
CA PRO A 66 22.49 6.47 -19.95
C PRO A 66 23.23 5.74 -21.07
N ASP A 67 24.51 5.39 -20.85
CA ASP A 67 25.33 4.73 -21.87
C ASP A 67 24.81 3.34 -22.24
N LEU A 68 24.13 2.65 -21.32
CA LEU A 68 23.46 1.41 -21.64
C LEU A 68 22.37 1.64 -22.69
N LEU A 69 21.56 2.68 -22.53
CA LEU A 69 20.51 3.02 -23.50
C LEU A 69 21.10 3.45 -24.84
N ARG A 70 22.16 4.27 -24.83
CA ARG A 70 22.85 4.71 -26.04
C ARG A 70 23.46 3.55 -26.81
N GLN A 71 24.24 2.71 -26.16
CA GLN A 71 25.02 1.66 -26.82
C GLN A 71 24.19 0.42 -27.16
N ARG A 72 23.38 -0.07 -26.21
CA ARG A 72 22.62 -1.31 -26.39
C ARG A 72 21.37 -1.11 -27.23
N PHE A 73 20.73 0.04 -27.11
CA PHE A 73 19.44 0.29 -27.74
C PHE A 73 19.49 1.43 -28.76
N ASN A 74 20.65 2.00 -29.07
CA ASN A 74 20.80 3.07 -30.06
C ASN A 74 19.77 4.20 -29.84
N ILE A 75 19.67 4.68 -28.59
CA ILE A 75 18.77 5.77 -28.17
C ILE A 75 19.60 7.02 -27.96
N ASP A 76 19.20 8.14 -28.56
CA ASP A 76 19.75 9.46 -28.24
C ASP A 76 19.18 9.90 -26.87
N VAL A 77 20.02 9.85 -25.83
CA VAL A 77 19.64 10.23 -24.46
C VAL A 77 20.21 11.60 -24.14
N ARG A 78 19.32 12.56 -23.88
CA ARG A 78 19.64 13.95 -23.57
C ARG A 78 19.27 14.30 -22.15
N LEU A 79 20.29 14.62 -21.37
CA LEU A 79 20.20 14.90 -19.94
C LEU A 79 20.34 16.40 -19.71
N ASN A 80 19.77 16.92 -18.63
CA ASN A 80 19.71 18.36 -18.33
C ASN A 80 19.05 19.19 -19.44
N GLU A 81 18.19 18.57 -20.25
CA GLU A 81 17.49 19.22 -21.35
C GLU A 81 15.98 19.11 -21.12
N PRO A 82 15.38 20.00 -20.29
CA PRO A 82 13.96 19.97 -20.01
C PRO A 82 13.15 20.32 -21.26
N VAL A 83 12.09 19.54 -21.50
CA VAL A 83 11.02 19.91 -22.43
C VAL A 83 10.14 20.95 -21.76
N VAL A 84 10.00 22.11 -22.39
CA VAL A 84 9.27 23.27 -21.85
C VAL A 84 7.97 23.56 -22.59
N GLU A 85 7.85 23.11 -23.83
CA GLU A 85 6.61 23.22 -24.61
C GLU A 85 6.44 22.03 -25.57
N ILE A 86 5.18 21.66 -25.81
CA ILE A 86 4.77 20.66 -26.80
C ILE A 86 3.74 21.33 -27.71
N ASP A 87 3.92 21.22 -29.03
CA ASP A 87 2.98 21.66 -30.05
C ASP A 87 2.42 20.42 -30.79
N PRO A 88 1.21 19.95 -30.40
CA PRO A 88 0.57 18.82 -31.04
C PRO A 88 0.10 19.08 -32.48
N ILE A 89 -0.02 20.33 -32.91
CA ILE A 89 -0.51 20.67 -34.26
C ILE A 89 0.65 20.60 -35.26
N ARG A 90 1.80 21.15 -34.88
CA ARG A 90 3.01 21.14 -35.71
C ARG A 90 3.89 19.90 -35.51
N HIS A 91 3.51 19.02 -34.59
CA HIS A 91 4.29 17.85 -34.17
C HIS A 91 5.71 18.24 -33.74
N LYS A 92 5.80 19.24 -32.85
CA LYS A 92 7.08 19.74 -32.33
C LYS A 92 7.15 19.66 -30.81
N VAL A 93 8.36 19.42 -30.31
CA VAL A 93 8.76 19.57 -28.91
C VAL A 93 9.83 20.66 -28.82
N TYR A 94 9.70 21.55 -27.84
CA TYR A 94 10.66 22.61 -27.56
C TYR A 94 11.37 22.34 -26.24
N THR A 95 12.69 22.40 -26.27
CA THR A 95 13.56 22.29 -25.09
C THR A 95 14.28 23.61 -24.86
N THR A 96 15.12 23.67 -23.83
CA THR A 96 16.04 24.80 -23.62
C THR A 96 17.11 24.93 -24.70
N GLU A 97 17.40 23.86 -25.45
CA GLU A 97 18.48 23.82 -26.45
C GLU A 97 17.98 23.92 -27.89
N GLY A 98 16.69 23.69 -28.15
CA GLY A 98 16.15 23.80 -29.50
C GLY A 98 14.74 23.24 -29.71
N GLU A 99 14.37 23.13 -30.98
CA GLU A 99 13.10 22.54 -31.43
C GLU A 99 13.31 21.21 -32.16
N TYR A 100 12.41 20.26 -31.93
CA TYR A 100 12.48 18.91 -32.48
C TYR A 100 11.13 18.47 -33.02
N ASN A 101 11.09 18.08 -34.30
CA ASN A 101 9.91 17.43 -34.88
C ASN A 101 9.78 16.01 -34.32
N TYR A 102 8.57 15.45 -34.28
CA TYR A 102 8.31 14.04 -33.99
C TYR A 102 7.26 13.44 -34.93
N ASP A 103 7.31 12.14 -35.15
CA ASP A 103 6.19 11.39 -35.72
C ASP A 103 5.31 10.80 -34.62
N LYS A 104 5.90 10.44 -33.48
CA LYS A 104 5.20 9.99 -32.28
C LYS A 104 5.84 10.57 -31.02
N LEU A 105 5.03 10.89 -30.02
CA LEU A 105 5.47 11.41 -28.73
C LEU A 105 5.02 10.48 -27.60
N ILE A 106 5.92 10.15 -26.69
CA ILE A 106 5.60 9.41 -25.45
C ILE A 106 5.87 10.32 -24.26
N TYR A 107 4.80 10.75 -23.60
CA TYR A 107 4.87 11.64 -22.45
C TYR A 107 4.92 10.82 -21.14
N ALA A 108 6.07 10.81 -20.49
CA ALA A 108 6.39 10.03 -19.30
C ALA A 108 6.91 10.92 -18.14
N ALA A 109 6.35 12.13 -18.01
CA ALA A 109 6.80 13.16 -17.07
C ALA A 109 6.53 12.86 -15.57
N GLY A 110 5.85 11.74 -15.28
CA GLY A 110 5.54 11.31 -13.92
C GLY A 110 4.65 12.31 -13.16
N GLY A 111 4.91 12.45 -11.86
CA GLY A 111 4.22 13.42 -11.01
C GLY A 111 5.16 14.06 -10.00
N ASN A 112 4.77 15.19 -9.42
CA ASN A 112 5.49 15.92 -8.37
C ASN A 112 4.95 15.58 -6.97
N ALA A 113 5.75 15.78 -5.93
CA ALA A 113 5.26 15.66 -4.54
C ALA A 113 4.24 16.77 -4.26
N VAL A 114 3.15 16.45 -3.58
CA VAL A 114 2.18 17.45 -3.12
C VAL A 114 2.75 18.10 -1.86
N ILE A 115 3.02 19.41 -1.91
CA ILE A 115 3.42 20.19 -0.73
C ILE A 115 2.16 20.70 -0.04
N PRO A 116 1.90 20.33 1.23
CA PRO A 116 0.76 20.86 1.98
C PRO A 116 0.98 22.35 2.30
N PRO A 117 -0.09 23.14 2.42
CA PRO A 117 0.01 24.56 2.75
C PRO A 117 0.34 24.75 4.24
N ILE A 118 1.62 24.71 4.57
CA ILE A 118 2.18 24.96 5.91
C ILE A 118 2.73 26.39 5.93
N GLY A 119 2.24 27.23 6.85
CA GLY A 119 2.70 28.61 6.97
C GLY A 119 4.18 28.70 7.39
N LYS A 120 4.93 29.62 6.76
CA LYS A 120 6.38 29.86 6.94
C LYS A 120 7.29 28.68 6.58
N LEU A 121 6.78 27.67 5.86
CA LEU A 121 7.60 26.54 5.42
C LEU A 121 8.79 26.99 4.55
N GLU A 122 8.59 28.01 3.71
CA GLU A 122 9.63 28.61 2.87
C GLU A 122 10.76 29.28 3.65
N LEU A 123 10.52 29.65 4.91
CA LEU A 123 11.51 30.26 5.80
C LEU A 123 12.26 29.23 6.67
N PHE A 124 11.81 27.97 6.65
CA PHE A 124 12.48 26.87 7.33
C PHE A 124 13.37 26.14 6.31
N GLU A 125 14.67 26.02 6.54
CA GLU A 125 15.57 25.39 5.55
C GLU A 125 15.57 23.85 5.66
N ALA A 126 15.32 23.34 6.87
CA ALA A 126 15.43 21.93 7.24
C ALA A 126 14.17 21.11 6.89
N TRP A 127 13.77 21.15 5.62
CA TRP A 127 12.71 20.27 5.11
C TRP A 127 12.95 19.79 3.68
N SER A 128 12.35 18.65 3.33
CA SER A 128 12.36 18.14 1.95
C SER A 128 11.20 17.18 1.68
N PRO A 129 10.63 17.14 0.46
CA PRO A 129 9.80 16.02 0.05
C PRO A 129 10.64 14.75 -0.09
N CYS A 130 10.14 13.57 0.27
CA CYS A 130 10.89 12.32 0.05
C CYS A 130 10.47 11.67 -1.28
N LYS A 131 11.12 12.01 -2.40
CA LYS A 131 10.66 11.54 -3.74
C LYS A 131 11.73 11.37 -4.81
N THR A 132 12.61 12.35 -5.01
CA THR A 132 13.61 12.32 -6.10
C THR A 132 15.01 12.10 -5.55
N LEU A 133 15.96 11.83 -6.44
CA LEU A 133 17.36 11.67 -6.04
C LEU A 133 17.94 12.98 -5.51
N GLU A 134 17.52 14.12 -6.04
CA GLU A 134 17.92 15.45 -5.55
C GLU A 134 17.38 15.69 -4.14
N HIS A 135 16.16 15.20 -3.83
CA HIS A 135 15.64 15.26 -2.47
C HIS A 135 16.45 14.38 -1.53
N PHE A 136 16.78 13.15 -1.94
CA PHE A 136 17.66 12.28 -1.17
C PHE A 136 19.00 12.95 -0.92
N ASP A 137 19.63 13.49 -1.96
CA ASP A 137 20.89 14.23 -1.89
C ASP A 137 20.78 15.41 -0.91
N LYS A 138 19.68 16.18 -0.93
CA LYS A 138 19.41 17.25 0.06
C LYS A 138 19.32 16.71 1.49
N ILE A 139 18.65 15.58 1.71
CA ILE A 139 18.43 14.99 3.05
C ILE A 139 19.76 14.47 3.63
N VAL A 140 20.64 13.90 2.80
CA VAL A 140 21.93 13.33 3.26
C VAL A 140 23.09 14.33 3.25
N ARG A 141 22.99 15.43 2.49
CA ARG A 141 24.04 16.46 2.36
C ARG A 141 24.50 16.98 3.72
N GLU A 142 25.81 17.17 3.86
CA GLU A 142 26.53 17.82 4.98
C GLU A 142 26.05 17.44 6.40
N GLY A 143 25.58 16.20 6.56
CA GLY A 143 25.18 15.68 7.86
C GLY A 143 23.80 16.12 8.33
N VAL A 144 22.92 16.65 7.47
CA VAL A 144 21.52 16.97 7.84
C VAL A 144 20.84 15.78 8.52
N LEU A 145 20.81 14.62 7.84
CA LEU A 145 20.31 13.38 8.45
C LEU A 145 21.20 12.90 9.60
N ALA A 146 22.51 13.14 9.57
CA ALA A 146 23.41 12.69 10.64
C ALA A 146 23.16 13.45 11.96
N ASN A 147 22.89 14.75 11.88
CA ASN A 147 22.78 15.70 12.99
C ASN A 147 21.37 15.77 13.56
N ALA A 148 20.34 15.56 12.74
CA ALA A 148 18.95 15.52 13.22
C ALA A 148 18.79 14.40 14.25
N LYS A 149 18.23 14.71 15.42
CA LYS A 149 17.83 13.75 16.44
C LYS A 149 16.37 13.36 16.25
N HIS A 150 15.50 14.34 16.04
CA HIS A 150 14.07 14.18 15.82
C HIS A 150 13.66 14.60 14.41
N ILE A 151 12.91 13.74 13.72
CA ILE A 151 12.40 14.01 12.37
C ILE A 151 10.89 13.84 12.35
N THR A 152 10.18 14.88 11.90
CA THR A 152 8.74 14.81 11.65
C THR A 152 8.47 14.50 10.19
N ILE A 153 7.50 13.63 9.95
CA ILE A 153 7.03 13.26 8.61
C ILE A 153 5.57 13.71 8.47
N ALA A 154 5.30 14.59 7.51
CA ALA A 154 3.96 14.97 7.09
C ALA A 154 3.42 13.94 6.08
N GLY A 155 2.34 13.26 6.45
CA GLY A 155 1.70 12.18 5.69
C GLY A 155 2.12 10.80 6.15
N ALA A 156 1.15 9.94 6.50
CA ALA A 156 1.35 8.56 6.91
C ALA A 156 0.77 7.56 5.89
N GLY A 157 0.89 7.88 4.60
CA GLY A 157 0.69 6.92 3.51
C GLY A 157 1.83 5.90 3.41
N LEU A 158 1.84 5.11 2.33
CA LEU A 158 2.86 4.07 2.08
C LEU A 158 4.29 4.58 2.29
N ILE A 159 4.64 5.68 1.61
CA ILE A 159 5.97 6.31 1.69
C ILE A 159 6.26 6.81 3.10
N GLY A 160 5.30 7.48 3.75
CA GLY A 160 5.48 8.03 5.09
C GLY A 160 5.83 6.95 6.12
N VAL A 161 5.14 5.81 6.07
CA VAL A 161 5.40 4.67 6.95
C VAL A 161 6.75 4.01 6.66
N GLU A 162 7.12 3.83 5.38
CA GLU A 162 8.44 3.27 5.03
C GLU A 162 9.59 4.19 5.45
N VAL A 163 9.43 5.50 5.26
CA VAL A 163 10.41 6.50 5.72
C VAL A 163 10.52 6.47 7.24
N ALA A 164 9.40 6.41 7.96
CA ALA A 164 9.41 6.33 9.42
C ALA A 164 10.15 5.10 9.94
N GLU A 165 9.90 3.91 9.37
CA GLU A 165 10.62 2.69 9.73
C GLU A 165 12.13 2.86 9.52
N ASN A 166 12.54 3.40 8.37
CA ASN A 166 13.95 3.52 8.01
C ASN A 166 14.68 4.58 8.84
N LEU A 167 14.03 5.71 9.16
CA LEU A 167 14.61 6.71 10.06
C LEU A 167 14.73 6.19 11.49
N PHE A 168 13.73 5.45 11.98
CA PHE A 168 13.83 4.78 13.26
C PHE A 168 15.03 3.81 13.28
N LYS A 169 15.21 3.01 12.22
CA LYS A 169 16.38 2.11 12.07
C LYS A 169 17.71 2.87 11.97
N ALA A 170 17.70 4.09 11.46
CA ALA A 170 18.85 5.00 11.47
C ALA A 170 19.11 5.63 12.86
N GLY A 171 18.31 5.27 13.88
CA GLY A 171 18.46 5.75 15.25
C GLY A 171 17.82 7.11 15.52
N LYS A 172 16.85 7.53 14.70
CA LYS A 172 16.14 8.81 14.85
C LYS A 172 14.88 8.66 15.68
N GLU A 173 14.55 9.70 16.43
CA GLU A 173 13.21 9.88 16.99
C GLU A 173 12.28 10.34 15.86
N VAL A 174 11.09 9.75 15.74
CA VAL A 174 10.22 9.97 14.59
C VAL A 174 8.79 10.29 15.03
N SER A 175 8.25 11.37 14.47
CA SER A 175 6.81 11.70 14.54
C SER A 175 6.18 11.62 13.15
N LEU A 176 5.02 10.99 13.03
CA LEU A 176 4.18 11.00 11.83
C LEU A 176 2.94 11.85 12.07
N VAL A 177 2.65 12.79 11.18
CA VAL A 177 1.43 13.60 11.22
C VAL A 177 0.56 13.27 10.01
N GLU A 178 -0.67 12.85 10.24
CA GLU A 178 -1.62 12.43 9.21
C GLU A 178 -2.98 13.11 9.41
N MET A 179 -3.48 13.71 8.33
CA MET A 179 -4.76 14.42 8.33
C MET A 179 -5.94 13.44 8.39
N ALA A 180 -5.81 12.26 7.79
CA ALA A 180 -6.81 11.21 7.90
C ALA A 180 -6.90 10.68 9.35
N PRO A 181 -8.06 10.15 9.77
CA PRO A 181 -8.24 9.58 11.11
C PRO A 181 -7.31 8.39 11.43
N THR A 182 -6.71 7.78 10.41
CA THR A 182 -5.78 6.65 10.55
C THR A 182 -4.59 6.80 9.61
N ILE A 183 -3.46 6.18 9.97
CA ILE A 183 -2.37 5.95 9.03
C ILE A 183 -2.82 5.02 7.89
N LEU A 184 -2.05 4.99 6.80
CA LEU A 184 -2.29 4.12 5.65
C LEU A 184 -3.75 4.18 5.16
N PRO A 185 -4.30 5.37 4.86
CA PRO A 185 -5.73 5.57 4.58
C PRO A 185 -6.24 4.83 3.32
N ALA A 186 -5.34 4.24 2.53
CA ALA A 186 -5.64 3.40 1.38
C ALA A 186 -5.98 1.93 1.75
N PHE A 187 -5.87 1.57 3.03
CA PHE A 187 -6.17 0.26 3.60
C PHE A 187 -7.40 0.34 4.51
N GLU A 188 -8.01 -0.80 4.81
CA GLU A 188 -9.13 -0.83 5.76
C GLU A 188 -8.65 -0.53 7.19
N THR A 189 -9.51 0.16 7.95
CA THR A 189 -9.21 0.70 9.28
C THR A 189 -8.58 -0.33 10.22
N LYS A 190 -9.02 -1.59 10.17
CA LYS A 190 -8.47 -2.67 11.00
C LYS A 190 -6.98 -2.93 10.74
N PHE A 191 -6.55 -2.92 9.48
CA PHE A 191 -5.14 -3.10 9.13
C PHE A 191 -4.32 -1.86 9.47
N SER A 192 -4.89 -0.67 9.28
CA SER A 192 -4.27 0.58 9.72
C SER A 192 -4.07 0.62 11.23
N LEU A 193 -5.01 0.10 12.03
CA LEU A 193 -4.88 -0.01 13.49
C LEU A 193 -3.81 -1.02 13.90
N MET A 194 -3.71 -2.17 13.23
CA MET A 194 -2.62 -3.12 13.47
C MET A 194 -1.26 -2.50 13.17
N ALA A 195 -1.13 -1.81 12.03
CA ALA A 195 0.08 -1.07 11.67
C ALA A 195 0.40 0.04 12.69
N LYS A 196 -0.63 0.76 13.18
CA LYS A 196 -0.51 1.80 14.20
C LYS A 196 0.11 1.26 15.48
N HIS A 197 -0.35 0.09 15.95
CA HIS A 197 0.22 -0.59 17.12
C HIS A 197 1.69 -0.93 16.92
N LEU A 198 2.07 -1.48 15.76
CA LEU A 198 3.46 -1.83 15.48
C LEU A 198 4.41 -0.62 15.49
N LEU A 199 3.96 0.51 14.94
CA LEU A 199 4.75 1.74 14.95
C LEU A 199 4.88 2.30 16.38
N ALA A 200 3.79 2.31 17.15
CA ALA A 200 3.79 2.77 18.54
C ALA A 200 4.66 1.89 19.46
N GLU A 201 4.69 0.57 19.25
CA GLU A 201 5.59 -0.36 19.95
C GLU A 201 7.08 -0.03 19.74
N LYS A 202 7.40 0.67 18.65
CA LYS A 202 8.75 1.17 18.34
C LYS A 202 8.92 2.63 18.73
N CYS A 203 8.06 3.18 19.58
CA CYS A 203 8.11 4.57 20.04
C CYS A 203 8.08 5.60 18.89
N ILE A 204 7.48 5.26 17.75
CA ILE A 204 7.18 6.24 16.70
C ILE A 204 5.87 6.93 17.08
N THR A 205 5.92 8.25 17.26
CA THR A 205 4.77 9.04 17.70
C THR A 205 3.84 9.31 16.52
N LEU A 206 2.53 9.09 16.71
CA LEU A 206 1.54 9.19 15.63
C LEU A 206 0.47 10.24 15.96
N TYR A 207 0.36 11.26 15.12
CA TYR A 207 -0.64 12.31 15.18
C TYR A 207 -1.62 12.15 14.02
N THR A 208 -2.64 11.29 14.19
CA THR A 208 -3.70 11.06 13.19
C THR A 208 -4.88 11.99 13.40
N GLY A 209 -5.59 12.37 12.33
CA GLY A 209 -6.65 13.38 12.38
C GLY A 209 -6.11 14.77 12.68
N LYS A 210 -4.84 15.04 12.32
CA LYS A 210 -4.13 16.28 12.63
C LYS A 210 -3.47 16.85 11.38
N LYS A 211 -3.44 18.17 11.31
CA LYS A 211 -2.78 18.91 10.24
C LYS A 211 -1.69 19.81 10.83
N ILE A 212 -0.55 19.89 10.15
CA ILE A 212 0.46 20.92 10.41
C ILE A 212 -0.03 22.23 9.79
N ASN A 213 -0.28 23.26 10.60
CA ASN A 213 -0.72 24.57 10.10
C ASN A 213 0.45 25.51 9.84
N TYR A 214 1.47 25.47 10.69
CA TYR A 214 2.51 26.49 10.75
C TYR A 214 3.80 25.90 11.33
N ILE A 215 4.95 26.39 10.87
CA ILE A 215 6.26 26.14 11.48
C ILE A 215 6.90 27.45 11.92
N ASP A 216 7.45 27.49 13.13
CA ASP A 216 8.33 28.56 13.55
C ASP A 216 9.79 28.22 13.15
N PRO A 217 10.38 28.92 12.16
CA PRO A 217 11.72 28.61 11.68
C PRO A 217 12.82 28.98 12.68
N GLN A 218 12.54 29.81 13.69
CA GLN A 218 13.55 30.21 14.68
C GLN A 218 13.70 29.16 15.80
N THR A 219 12.59 28.51 16.16
CA THR A 219 12.54 27.53 17.24
C THR A 219 12.45 26.09 16.74
N SER A 220 12.24 25.90 15.42
CA SER A 220 12.01 24.59 14.79
C SER A 220 10.81 23.84 15.38
N ILE A 221 9.76 24.59 15.74
CA ILE A 221 8.53 24.05 16.32
C ILE A 221 7.42 24.03 15.27
N LEU A 222 6.85 22.85 15.05
CA LEU A 222 5.64 22.64 14.25
C LEU A 222 4.40 22.83 15.13
N TYR A 223 3.41 23.56 14.63
CA TYR A 223 2.12 23.75 15.30
C TYR A 223 1.02 23.02 14.54
N LEU A 224 0.31 22.15 15.26
CA LEU A 224 -0.82 21.40 14.74
C LEU A 224 -2.11 22.23 14.79
N ASP A 225 -3.19 21.66 14.27
CA ASP A 225 -4.52 22.26 14.23
C ASP A 225 -5.31 22.18 15.55
N ASP A 226 -4.73 21.58 16.59
CA ASP A 226 -5.27 21.49 17.95
C ASP A 226 -4.36 22.15 19.01
N ASP A 227 -3.56 23.13 18.60
CA ASP A 227 -2.58 23.86 19.42
C ASP A 227 -1.46 23.00 20.04
N LYS A 228 -1.41 21.69 19.74
CA LYS A 228 -0.24 20.87 20.07
C LYS A 228 0.94 21.28 19.21
N SER A 229 2.12 21.16 19.78
CA SER A 229 3.37 21.44 19.10
C SER A 229 4.30 20.22 19.06
N ILE A 230 5.16 20.19 18.06
CA ILE A 230 6.20 19.17 17.87
C ILE A 230 7.51 19.91 17.58
N GLU A 231 8.49 19.79 18.46
CA GLU A 231 9.86 20.18 18.18
C GLU A 231 10.45 19.21 17.15
N THR A 232 11.13 19.72 16.13
CA THR A 232 11.69 18.86 15.08
C THR A 232 12.96 19.43 14.48
N ASP A 233 13.97 18.58 14.23
CA ASP A 233 15.19 19.01 13.57
C ASP A 233 15.06 19.00 12.05
N TYR A 234 14.12 18.21 11.52
CA TYR A 234 13.86 18.11 10.09
C TYR A 234 12.42 17.71 9.77
N LEU A 235 11.83 18.32 8.75
CA LEU A 235 10.51 17.97 8.25
C LEU A 235 10.58 17.26 6.89
N LEU A 236 10.08 16.03 6.83
CA LEU A 236 9.89 15.29 5.58
C LEU A 236 8.44 15.36 5.11
N ILE A 237 8.24 15.52 3.80
CA ILE A 237 6.90 15.59 3.20
C ILE A 237 6.65 14.34 2.35
N GLY A 238 5.60 13.59 2.72
CA GLY A 238 5.14 12.35 2.10
C GLY A 238 3.63 12.36 1.80
N THR A 239 3.04 13.53 1.58
CA THR A 239 1.58 13.77 1.43
C THR A 239 1.01 13.43 0.04
N GLY A 240 1.64 12.52 -0.70
CA GLY A 240 1.18 12.05 -2.00
C GLY A 240 1.79 12.79 -3.20
N VAL A 241 1.26 12.50 -4.39
CA VAL A 241 1.82 12.95 -5.67
C VAL A 241 0.74 13.52 -6.59
N ARG A 242 1.10 14.54 -7.37
CA ARG A 242 0.27 15.17 -8.40
C ARG A 242 0.84 14.90 -9.79
N PRO A 243 0.04 14.41 -10.76
CA PRO A 243 0.47 14.22 -12.15
C PRO A 243 1.07 15.50 -12.78
N ASN A 244 2.17 15.36 -13.53
CA ASN A 244 2.82 16.46 -14.25
C ASN A 244 2.27 16.56 -15.68
N THR A 245 1.12 17.19 -15.87
CA THR A 245 0.35 17.05 -17.12
C THR A 245 0.03 18.36 -17.84
N GLU A 246 0.42 19.50 -17.25
CA GLU A 246 0.11 20.85 -17.75
C GLU A 246 0.54 21.08 -19.21
N LEU A 247 1.70 20.55 -19.62
CA LEU A 247 2.21 20.67 -20.99
C LEU A 247 1.28 20.08 -22.05
N LEU A 248 0.45 19.11 -21.68
CA LEU A 248 -0.53 18.48 -22.59
C LEU A 248 -1.95 18.94 -22.31
N THR A 249 -2.35 19.14 -21.05
CA THR A 249 -3.71 19.59 -20.72
C THR A 249 -3.97 21.00 -21.22
N SER A 250 -2.97 21.90 -21.19
CA SER A 250 -3.06 23.24 -21.79
C SER A 250 -3.23 23.21 -23.32
N LYS A 251 -2.94 22.08 -23.96
CA LYS A 251 -3.08 21.84 -25.40
C LYS A 251 -4.30 20.97 -25.74
N GLY A 252 -5.19 20.71 -24.77
CA GLY A 252 -6.45 19.99 -24.97
C GLY A 252 -6.41 18.48 -24.66
N ALA A 253 -5.36 17.99 -24.00
CA ALA A 253 -5.37 16.61 -23.52
C ALA A 253 -6.39 16.42 -22.38
N VAL A 254 -7.20 15.37 -22.47
CA VAL A 254 -8.19 15.02 -21.45
C VAL A 254 -7.51 14.39 -20.24
N ALA A 255 -7.92 14.81 -19.05
CA ALA A 255 -7.40 14.29 -17.80
C ALA A 255 -8.53 14.04 -16.78
N LEU A 256 -8.28 13.16 -15.82
CA LEU A 256 -9.12 12.99 -14.64
C LEU A 256 -9.07 14.25 -13.76
N LYS A 257 -9.99 14.36 -12.79
CA LYS A 257 -10.04 15.51 -11.85
C LYS A 257 -8.75 15.76 -11.08
N ASN A 258 -7.94 14.72 -10.85
CA ASN A 258 -6.64 14.84 -10.18
C ASN A 258 -5.49 15.22 -11.13
N GLY A 259 -5.77 15.44 -12.42
CA GLY A 259 -4.81 15.84 -13.44
C GLY A 259 -4.19 14.68 -14.22
N ALA A 260 -4.47 13.41 -13.89
CA ALA A 260 -3.88 12.28 -14.61
C ALA A 260 -4.47 12.16 -16.03
N LEU A 261 -3.61 12.08 -17.05
CA LEU A 261 -4.02 12.00 -18.45
C LEU A 261 -4.86 10.75 -18.71
N LEU A 262 -5.97 10.92 -19.43
CA LEU A 262 -6.79 9.79 -19.85
C LEU A 262 -6.11 9.08 -21.01
N VAL A 263 -5.86 7.78 -20.85
CA VAL A 263 -5.30 6.95 -21.93
C VAL A 263 -6.12 5.69 -22.17
N ASN A 264 -6.11 5.20 -23.40
CA ASN A 264 -6.70 3.90 -23.73
C ASN A 264 -5.74 2.74 -23.39
N GLU A 265 -6.13 1.49 -23.67
CA GLU A 265 -5.32 0.30 -23.36
C GLU A 265 -4.00 0.23 -24.17
N LYS A 266 -3.86 1.00 -25.25
CA LYS A 266 -2.62 1.16 -26.01
C LYS A 266 -1.73 2.28 -25.48
N MET A 267 -2.15 2.95 -24.40
CA MET A 267 -1.54 4.13 -23.79
C MET A 267 -1.64 5.41 -24.66
N GLU A 268 -2.57 5.45 -25.61
CA GLU A 268 -2.83 6.62 -26.46
C GLU A 268 -3.66 7.65 -25.70
N THR A 269 -3.31 8.93 -25.81
CA THR A 269 -4.14 10.06 -25.35
C THR A 269 -5.21 10.39 -26.39
N ASN A 270 -6.03 11.42 -26.13
CA ASN A 270 -6.95 11.96 -27.16
C ASN A 270 -6.23 12.84 -28.20
N LEU A 271 -4.99 13.25 -27.94
CA LEU A 271 -4.20 14.01 -28.91
C LEU A 271 -3.57 13.04 -29.92
N PRO A 272 -3.70 13.28 -31.24
CA PRO A 272 -3.11 12.42 -32.26
C PRO A 272 -1.61 12.21 -32.02
N ASP A 273 -1.14 10.99 -32.23
CA ASP A 273 0.28 10.65 -32.20
C ASP A 273 0.99 10.81 -30.83
N ILE A 274 0.24 11.13 -29.77
CA ILE A 274 0.75 11.28 -28.40
C ILE A 274 0.25 10.15 -27.50
N TYR A 275 1.21 9.47 -26.88
CA TYR A 275 1.02 8.46 -25.83
C TYR A 275 1.38 9.06 -24.46
N ALA A 276 0.83 8.52 -23.39
CA ALA A 276 1.26 8.86 -22.03
C ALA A 276 1.37 7.61 -21.13
N ALA A 277 2.38 7.60 -20.26
CA ALA A 277 2.63 6.46 -19.38
C ALA A 277 3.34 6.85 -18.07
N GLY A 278 3.08 6.08 -17.02
CA GLY A 278 3.60 6.32 -15.68
C GLY A 278 2.75 7.29 -14.88
N ASP A 279 3.32 7.89 -13.83
CA ASP A 279 2.59 8.69 -12.85
C ASP A 279 2.03 10.03 -13.37
N CYS A 280 1.99 10.23 -14.70
CA CYS A 280 1.25 11.29 -15.39
C CYS A 280 -0.07 10.80 -16.03
N ALA A 281 -0.27 9.48 -16.13
CA ALA A 281 -1.39 8.86 -16.83
C ALA A 281 -2.32 8.10 -15.87
N SER A 282 -3.59 8.01 -16.25
CA SER A 282 -4.60 7.19 -15.59
C SER A 282 -4.67 5.81 -16.25
N LEU A 283 -5.16 4.81 -15.51
CA LEU A 283 -5.38 3.46 -16.03
C LEU A 283 -6.78 3.00 -15.67
N LYS A 284 -7.34 2.12 -16.49
CA LYS A 284 -8.58 1.43 -16.16
C LYS A 284 -8.39 0.57 -14.91
N ASN A 285 -9.25 0.73 -13.92
CA ASN A 285 -9.40 -0.20 -12.82
C ASN A 285 -10.11 -1.45 -13.35
N LEU A 286 -9.49 -2.62 -13.22
CA LEU A 286 -10.04 -3.86 -13.80
C LEU A 286 -11.29 -4.37 -13.07
N VAL A 287 -11.53 -3.93 -11.83
CA VAL A 287 -12.70 -4.30 -11.03
C VAL A 287 -13.87 -3.37 -11.35
N THR A 288 -13.68 -2.05 -11.29
CA THR A 288 -14.77 -1.08 -11.49
C THR A 288 -15.00 -0.72 -12.95
N GLY A 289 -14.03 -0.97 -13.83
CA GLY A 289 -14.06 -0.57 -15.24
C GLY A 289 -13.80 0.91 -15.50
N GLU A 290 -13.69 1.74 -14.45
CA GLU A 290 -13.42 3.17 -14.57
C GLU A 290 -11.91 3.50 -14.54
N HIS A 291 -11.52 4.63 -15.12
CA HIS A 291 -10.16 5.12 -15.01
C HIS A 291 -9.87 5.72 -13.63
N SER A 292 -8.68 5.39 -13.10
CA SER A 292 -8.16 5.91 -11.84
C SER A 292 -6.65 6.16 -11.93
N PHE A 293 -6.10 6.77 -10.90
CA PHE A 293 -4.68 7.12 -10.81
C PHE A 293 -3.93 6.16 -9.89
N PHE A 294 -2.98 5.43 -10.46
CA PHE A 294 -2.24 4.36 -9.76
C PHE A 294 -0.72 4.61 -9.82
N PRO A 295 -0.18 5.54 -9.01
CA PRO A 295 1.23 5.94 -9.06
C PRO A 295 2.15 4.84 -8.50
N MET A 296 2.40 3.80 -9.29
CA MET A 296 3.20 2.64 -8.93
C MET A 296 4.25 2.35 -10.01
N GLY A 297 5.46 2.01 -9.58
CA GLY A 297 6.56 1.66 -10.49
C GLY A 297 6.23 0.49 -11.42
N THR A 298 5.45 -0.49 -10.96
CA THR A 298 4.98 -1.63 -11.77
C THR A 298 4.09 -1.19 -12.92
N HIS A 299 3.15 -0.27 -12.67
CA HIS A 299 2.27 0.29 -13.69
C HIS A 299 3.04 1.20 -14.65
N SER A 300 3.96 2.02 -14.14
CA SER A 300 4.86 2.84 -14.96
C SER A 300 5.64 2.01 -15.97
N ASN A 301 6.21 0.87 -15.55
CA ASN A 301 6.96 0.00 -16.45
C ASN A 301 6.07 -0.68 -17.50
N LYS A 302 4.90 -1.21 -17.10
CA LYS A 302 3.93 -1.85 -18.02
C LYS A 302 3.36 -0.86 -19.04
N GLY A 303 2.99 0.33 -18.58
CA GLY A 303 2.50 1.42 -19.43
C GLY A 303 3.59 1.90 -20.39
N GLY A 304 4.81 2.15 -19.90
CA GLY A 304 5.94 2.56 -20.73
C GLY A 304 6.23 1.55 -21.85
N ARG A 305 6.32 0.25 -21.52
CA ARG A 305 6.50 -0.82 -22.49
C ARG A 305 5.43 -0.78 -23.58
N THR A 306 4.17 -0.67 -23.18
CA THR A 306 3.02 -0.65 -24.11
C THR A 306 3.05 0.58 -25.02
N ALA A 307 3.29 1.76 -24.47
CA ALA A 307 3.42 3.01 -25.24
C ALA A 307 4.58 2.92 -26.25
N GLY A 308 5.75 2.44 -25.82
CA GLY A 308 6.92 2.26 -26.67
C GLY A 308 6.69 1.31 -27.83
N ALA A 309 6.04 0.17 -27.57
CA ALA A 309 5.68 -0.78 -28.61
C ALA A 309 4.76 -0.15 -29.66
N ASN A 310 3.72 0.57 -29.22
CA ASN A 310 2.70 1.10 -30.11
C ASN A 310 3.16 2.34 -30.90
N ALA A 311 3.97 3.22 -30.30
CA ALA A 311 4.61 4.32 -31.01
C ALA A 311 5.49 3.81 -32.17
N ALA A 312 6.20 2.70 -31.95
CA ALA A 312 7.00 2.04 -32.99
C ALA A 312 6.18 1.24 -34.03
N GLY A 313 4.84 1.17 -33.91
CA GLY A 313 3.96 0.47 -34.87
C GLY A 313 3.48 -0.91 -34.42
N GLY A 314 3.74 -1.29 -33.16
CA GLY A 314 3.19 -2.49 -32.53
C GLY A 314 1.70 -2.39 -32.20
N LYS A 315 1.17 -3.43 -31.54
CA LYS A 315 -0.25 -3.55 -31.15
C LYS A 315 -0.41 -4.10 -29.72
N GLU A 316 0.49 -3.74 -28.82
CA GLU A 316 0.44 -4.20 -27.43
C GLU A 316 -0.67 -3.49 -26.65
N GLN A 317 -1.19 -4.16 -25.61
CA GLN A 317 -2.22 -3.62 -24.74
C GLN A 317 -1.84 -3.79 -23.27
N PHE A 318 -2.12 -2.78 -22.47
CA PHE A 318 -2.15 -2.83 -21.01
C PHE A 318 -3.58 -2.59 -20.54
N LYS A 319 -4.27 -3.69 -20.19
CA LYS A 319 -5.71 -3.70 -19.92
C LYS A 319 -6.15 -2.88 -18.72
N GLY A 320 -5.24 -2.60 -17.78
CA GLY A 320 -5.57 -1.87 -16.55
C GLY A 320 -4.80 -2.35 -15.33
N ALA A 321 -5.20 -1.85 -14.16
CA ALA A 321 -4.55 -2.09 -12.88
C ALA A 321 -5.54 -2.61 -11.82
N ASN A 322 -5.01 -3.40 -10.88
CA ASN A 322 -5.73 -3.94 -9.72
C ASN A 322 -5.42 -3.17 -8.43
N SER A 323 -4.86 -1.95 -8.47
CA SER A 323 -4.48 -1.22 -7.24
C SER A 323 -3.58 -2.02 -6.28
N THR A 324 -2.81 -2.99 -6.81
CA THR A 324 -1.96 -3.86 -5.99
C THR A 324 -0.83 -3.05 -5.36
N ALA A 325 -0.70 -3.12 -4.04
CA ALA A 325 0.35 -2.44 -3.27
C ALA A 325 0.78 -3.29 -2.08
N ILE A 326 2.03 -3.14 -1.67
CA ILE A 326 2.61 -3.84 -0.54
C ILE A 326 3.63 -2.93 0.15
N LEU A 327 3.74 -3.03 1.47
CA LEU A 327 4.77 -2.35 2.25
C LEU A 327 5.26 -3.23 3.40
N LYS A 328 6.50 -2.97 3.79
CA LYS A 328 7.10 -3.54 5.00
C LYS A 328 6.85 -2.61 6.18
N ILE A 329 6.57 -3.21 7.35
CA ILE A 329 6.42 -2.53 8.63
C ILE A 329 7.17 -3.37 9.68
N PHE A 330 8.45 -3.07 9.87
CA PHE A 330 9.37 -3.86 10.69
C PHE A 330 9.40 -5.33 10.28
N GLU A 331 8.98 -6.25 11.14
CA GLU A 331 8.95 -7.69 10.84
C GLU A 331 7.64 -8.12 10.15
N TYR A 332 6.71 -7.19 9.93
CA TYR A 332 5.43 -7.44 9.30
C TYR A 332 5.41 -6.89 7.88
N THR A 333 4.51 -7.44 7.09
CA THR A 333 4.17 -6.99 5.75
C THR A 333 2.68 -6.73 5.71
N LEU A 334 2.28 -5.66 5.05
CA LEU A 334 0.90 -5.34 4.74
C LEU A 334 0.77 -5.22 3.22
N GLY A 335 -0.25 -5.82 2.63
CA GLY A 335 -0.49 -5.71 1.20
C GLY A 335 -1.97 -5.72 0.86
N LYS A 336 -2.29 -5.17 -0.31
CA LYS A 336 -3.64 -5.10 -0.84
C LYS A 336 -3.66 -5.32 -2.35
N THR A 337 -4.83 -5.71 -2.86
CA THR A 337 -5.13 -5.76 -4.28
C THR A 337 -6.65 -5.67 -4.50
N GLY A 338 -7.06 -5.26 -5.70
CA GLY A 338 -8.45 -4.94 -6.04
C GLY A 338 -8.97 -3.70 -5.34
N CYS A 339 -10.29 -3.65 -5.16
CA CYS A 339 -10.98 -2.53 -4.54
C CYS A 339 -11.19 -2.73 -3.04
N THR A 340 -11.13 -1.64 -2.28
CA THR A 340 -11.53 -1.63 -0.86
C THR A 340 -13.05 -1.48 -0.72
N PRO A 341 -13.64 -1.84 0.44
CA PRO A 341 -15.03 -1.57 0.78
C PRO A 341 -15.46 -0.13 0.46
N ARG A 342 -14.68 0.86 0.89
CA ARG A 342 -14.96 2.29 0.62
C ARG A 342 -15.07 2.60 -0.88
N GLU A 343 -14.19 2.00 -1.70
CA GLU A 343 -14.22 2.19 -3.15
C GLU A 343 -15.47 1.53 -3.76
N LEU A 344 -15.79 0.30 -3.36
CA LEU A 344 -16.97 -0.45 -3.82
C LEU A 344 -18.28 0.27 -3.45
N GLU A 345 -18.40 0.74 -2.21
CA GLU A 345 -19.54 1.52 -1.70
C GLU A 345 -19.74 2.80 -2.50
N SER A 346 -18.66 3.56 -2.74
CA SER A 346 -18.73 4.80 -3.52
C SER A 346 -19.20 4.60 -4.97
N LYS A 347 -19.14 3.35 -5.47
CA LYS A 347 -19.55 2.93 -6.80
C LYS A 347 -20.86 2.16 -6.82
N GLY A 348 -21.49 1.94 -5.67
CA GLY A 348 -22.70 1.14 -5.56
C GLY A 348 -22.52 -0.32 -6.00
N ILE A 349 -21.30 -0.86 -5.93
CA ILE A 349 -21.03 -2.25 -6.27
C ILE A 349 -21.36 -3.10 -5.03
N PRO A 350 -22.33 -4.04 -5.11
CA PRO A 350 -22.71 -4.85 -3.97
C PRO A 350 -21.62 -5.88 -3.66
N PHE A 351 -21.20 -5.95 -2.40
CA PHE A 351 -20.13 -6.83 -1.97
C PHE A 351 -20.38 -7.37 -0.57
N GLN A 352 -19.67 -8.46 -0.25
CA GLN A 352 -19.55 -8.99 1.10
C GLN A 352 -18.06 -9.08 1.47
N SER A 353 -17.75 -8.82 2.75
CA SER A 353 -16.39 -8.95 3.30
C SER A 353 -16.25 -10.23 4.12
N THR A 354 -15.10 -10.88 4.00
CA THR A 354 -14.71 -12.03 4.82
C THR A 354 -13.33 -11.79 5.44
N PHE A 355 -13.29 -11.46 6.72
CA PHE A 355 -12.05 -11.30 7.50
C PHE A 355 -11.79 -12.53 8.38
N PHE A 356 -10.56 -13.03 8.37
CA PHE A 356 -10.15 -14.17 9.19
C PHE A 356 -8.64 -14.20 9.46
N ILE A 357 -8.25 -15.00 10.45
CA ILE A 357 -6.85 -15.31 10.75
C ILE A 357 -6.64 -16.80 10.49
N THR A 358 -5.54 -17.13 9.82
CA THR A 358 -5.06 -18.50 9.66
C THR A 358 -3.54 -18.53 9.75
N GLN A 359 -2.93 -19.70 9.59
CA GLN A 359 -1.48 -19.85 9.64
C GLN A 359 -0.86 -19.62 8.25
N ALA A 360 0.20 -18.83 8.17
CA ALA A 360 1.01 -18.67 6.96
C ALA A 360 1.83 -19.94 6.64
N THR A 361 2.22 -20.67 7.69
CA THR A 361 2.96 -21.94 7.70
C THR A 361 2.32 -22.88 8.74
N PRO A 362 2.43 -24.21 8.63
CA PRO A 362 1.79 -25.15 9.56
C PRO A 362 2.30 -24.96 11.00
N GLY A 363 1.42 -25.12 11.99
CA GLY A 363 1.76 -24.93 13.40
C GLY A 363 2.84 -25.85 13.98
N PHE A 364 3.07 -27.02 13.37
CA PHE A 364 4.14 -27.94 13.78
C PHE A 364 5.52 -27.54 13.24
N TYR A 365 5.58 -26.62 12.26
CA TYR A 365 6.83 -26.21 11.65
C TYR A 365 7.46 -25.05 12.44
N PRO A 366 8.81 -25.00 12.57
CA PRO A 366 9.49 -23.90 13.26
C PRO A 366 9.11 -22.51 12.74
N ASP A 367 9.12 -21.51 13.63
CA ASP A 367 8.77 -20.11 13.34
C ASP A 367 7.42 -19.92 12.66
N SER A 368 6.44 -20.77 13.01
CA SER A 368 5.07 -20.62 12.51
C SER A 368 4.53 -19.23 12.82
N SER A 369 3.84 -18.65 11.83
CA SER A 369 3.30 -17.29 11.97
C SER A 369 1.87 -17.22 11.44
N ASP A 370 1.07 -16.39 12.08
CA ASP A 370 -0.27 -16.09 11.60
C ASP A 370 -0.24 -15.13 10.41
N ILE A 371 -1.32 -15.20 9.63
CA ILE A 371 -1.64 -14.27 8.55
C ILE A 371 -3.12 -13.87 8.68
N PHE A 372 -3.34 -12.58 8.54
CA PHE A 372 -4.63 -11.91 8.60
C PHE A 372 -5.03 -11.64 7.16
N VAL A 373 -6.23 -12.07 6.78
CA VAL A 373 -6.73 -11.94 5.42
C VAL A 373 -8.13 -11.36 5.49
N GLU A 374 -8.39 -10.36 4.66
CA GLU A 374 -9.73 -9.91 4.33
C GLU A 374 -9.92 -9.97 2.82
N ILE A 375 -10.98 -10.63 2.36
CA ILE A 375 -11.38 -10.63 0.95
C ILE A 375 -12.74 -9.97 0.78
N TYR A 376 -12.97 -9.40 -0.40
CA TYR A 376 -14.22 -8.78 -0.80
C TYR A 376 -14.72 -9.44 -2.08
N HIS A 377 -15.96 -9.93 -2.08
CA HIS A 377 -16.54 -10.58 -3.26
C HIS A 377 -17.91 -10.00 -3.60
N HIS A 378 -18.26 -10.07 -4.88
CA HIS A 378 -19.55 -9.62 -5.38
C HIS A 378 -20.66 -10.54 -4.86
N THR A 379 -21.74 -9.98 -4.31
CA THR A 379 -22.80 -10.78 -3.67
C THR A 379 -23.57 -11.68 -4.64
N GLU A 380 -23.73 -11.27 -5.90
CA GLU A 380 -24.44 -12.07 -6.91
C GLU A 380 -23.52 -12.98 -7.73
N THR A 381 -22.46 -12.43 -8.35
CA THR A 381 -21.56 -13.19 -9.24
C THR A 381 -20.48 -13.98 -8.50
N HIS A 382 -20.33 -13.76 -7.20
CA HIS A 382 -19.30 -14.36 -6.34
C HIS A 382 -17.85 -14.03 -6.76
N GLN A 383 -17.65 -13.14 -7.73
CA GLN A 383 -16.32 -12.75 -8.21
C GLN A 383 -15.53 -12.05 -7.11
N LEU A 384 -14.24 -12.37 -7.01
CA LEU A 384 -13.32 -11.69 -6.10
C LEU A 384 -13.07 -10.26 -6.60
N LEU A 385 -13.35 -9.27 -5.75
CA LEU A 385 -13.25 -7.84 -6.05
C LEU A 385 -12.03 -7.18 -5.40
N GLY A 386 -11.53 -7.75 -4.30
CA GLY A 386 -10.35 -7.24 -3.63
C GLY A 386 -9.92 -8.11 -2.45
N ALA A 387 -8.71 -7.84 -1.96
CA ALA A 387 -8.13 -8.51 -0.81
C ALA A 387 -7.12 -7.61 -0.08
N GLN A 388 -7.00 -7.79 1.23
CA GLN A 388 -5.98 -7.20 2.09
C GLN A 388 -5.38 -8.28 2.98
N VAL A 389 -4.06 -8.25 3.13
CA VAL A 389 -3.29 -9.30 3.79
C VAL A 389 -2.23 -8.69 4.69
N PHE A 390 -2.15 -9.14 5.93
CA PHE A 390 -1.20 -8.67 6.93
C PHE A 390 -0.57 -9.84 7.69
N GLY A 391 0.73 -9.77 7.95
CA GLY A 391 1.42 -10.83 8.69
C GLY A 391 2.94 -10.78 8.52
N LYS A 392 3.65 -11.68 9.22
CA LYS A 392 5.12 -11.74 9.17
C LYS A 392 5.68 -12.51 7.98
N ARG A 393 4.93 -13.50 7.47
CA ARG A 393 5.38 -14.39 6.39
C ARG A 393 4.30 -14.59 5.34
N GLY A 394 4.72 -14.72 4.09
CA GLY A 394 3.90 -15.17 2.96
C GLY A 394 2.76 -14.22 2.56
N VAL A 395 2.82 -12.95 2.97
CA VAL A 395 1.84 -11.91 2.61
C VAL A 395 1.93 -11.59 1.12
N ASP A 396 3.14 -11.34 0.64
CA ASP A 396 3.49 -11.18 -0.78
C ASP A 396 2.88 -12.27 -1.65
N LYS A 397 3.12 -13.55 -1.32
CA LYS A 397 2.59 -14.71 -2.06
C LYS A 397 1.07 -14.65 -2.19
N ARG A 398 0.35 -14.35 -1.11
CA ARG A 398 -1.12 -14.36 -1.12
C ARG A 398 -1.70 -13.13 -1.82
N VAL A 399 -1.07 -11.96 -1.68
CA VAL A 399 -1.45 -10.76 -2.44
C VAL A 399 -1.30 -11.00 -3.94
N ASP A 400 -0.21 -11.64 -4.38
CA ASP A 400 0.02 -11.96 -5.80
C ASP A 400 -1.00 -12.99 -6.33
N VAL A 401 -1.31 -14.02 -5.55
CA VAL A 401 -2.36 -14.99 -5.92
C VAL A 401 -3.73 -14.32 -6.00
N PHE A 402 -4.12 -13.51 -5.02
CA PHE A 402 -5.38 -12.77 -5.07
C PHE A 402 -5.43 -11.78 -6.25
N SER A 403 -4.33 -11.09 -6.56
CA SER A 403 -4.27 -10.19 -7.72
C SER A 403 -4.46 -10.95 -9.03
N THR A 404 -3.87 -12.14 -9.12
CA THR A 404 -4.04 -13.06 -10.26
C THR A 404 -5.49 -13.55 -10.37
N CYS A 405 -6.11 -13.93 -9.25
CA CYS A 405 -7.51 -14.35 -9.21
C CYS A 405 -8.46 -13.24 -9.67
N ILE A 406 -8.24 -11.99 -9.23
CA ILE A 406 -9.02 -10.82 -9.66
C ILE A 406 -8.84 -10.57 -11.16
N TYR A 407 -7.60 -10.63 -11.66
CA TYR A 407 -7.32 -10.49 -13.09
C TYR A 407 -8.04 -11.56 -13.93
N ALA A 408 -8.05 -12.80 -13.44
CA ALA A 408 -8.73 -13.94 -14.06
C ALA A 408 -10.25 -13.99 -13.80
N LYS A 409 -10.79 -13.07 -12.98
CA LYS A 409 -12.19 -13.00 -12.57
C LYS A 409 -12.70 -14.27 -11.88
N LEU A 410 -11.84 -14.93 -11.11
CA LEU A 410 -12.24 -16.11 -10.34
C LEU A 410 -13.23 -15.74 -9.23
N THR A 411 -14.13 -16.68 -8.96
CA THR A 411 -15.12 -16.60 -7.88
C THR A 411 -14.60 -17.18 -6.58
N ILE A 412 -15.23 -16.84 -5.46
CA ILE A 412 -14.92 -17.42 -4.15
C ILE A 412 -15.13 -18.94 -4.09
N ASP A 413 -15.99 -19.50 -4.94
CA ASP A 413 -16.24 -20.94 -5.04
C ASP A 413 -15.13 -21.67 -5.82
N GLU A 414 -14.37 -20.95 -6.65
CA GLU A 414 -13.24 -21.49 -7.41
C GLU A 414 -11.91 -21.41 -6.63
N LEU A 415 -11.77 -20.51 -5.66
CA LEU A 415 -10.55 -20.40 -4.84
C LEU A 415 -10.14 -21.73 -4.17
N PRO A 416 -11.07 -22.56 -3.64
CA PRO A 416 -10.72 -23.86 -3.07
C PRO A 416 -10.18 -24.88 -4.08
N GLN A 417 -10.36 -24.66 -5.38
CA GLN A 417 -9.92 -25.54 -6.46
C GLN A 417 -8.48 -25.24 -6.93
N LEU A 418 -7.85 -24.18 -6.43
CA LEU A 418 -6.50 -23.80 -6.83
C LEU A 418 -5.46 -24.81 -6.33
N ASP A 419 -4.67 -25.35 -7.26
CA ASP A 419 -3.52 -26.22 -6.95
C ASP A 419 -2.27 -25.37 -6.65
N LEU A 420 -2.07 -25.03 -5.38
CA LEU A 420 -1.02 -24.13 -4.92
C LEU A 420 0.16 -24.91 -4.31
N ALA A 421 1.38 -24.43 -4.59
CA ALA A 421 2.60 -25.05 -4.08
C ALA A 421 2.62 -25.19 -2.55
N TYR A 422 2.85 -26.41 -2.08
CA TYR A 422 2.85 -26.78 -0.67
C TYR A 422 4.12 -27.54 -0.27
N ALA A 423 4.77 -27.03 0.77
CA ALA A 423 5.59 -27.80 1.70
C ALA A 423 5.60 -27.05 3.05
N PRO A 424 5.90 -27.71 4.19
CA PRO A 424 5.82 -27.09 5.51
C PRO A 424 6.52 -25.73 5.68
N PRO A 425 7.69 -25.44 5.07
CA PRO A 425 8.33 -24.13 5.20
C PRO A 425 7.56 -22.96 4.54
N PHE A 426 6.61 -23.24 3.63
CA PHE A 426 6.03 -22.24 2.73
C PHE A 426 4.51 -22.08 2.84
N SER A 427 3.80 -23.14 3.23
CA SER A 427 2.33 -23.13 3.30
C SER A 427 1.79 -24.24 4.20
N PRO A 428 0.64 -24.05 4.87
CA PRO A 428 -0.23 -25.16 5.25
C PRO A 428 -0.79 -25.91 4.03
N ALA A 429 -1.28 -27.14 4.25
CA ALA A 429 -1.89 -27.98 3.22
C ALA A 429 -3.11 -27.32 2.57
N LYS A 430 -3.84 -26.50 3.34
CA LYS A 430 -4.88 -25.59 2.84
C LYS A 430 -4.33 -24.17 2.93
N ASP A 431 -3.83 -23.65 1.80
CA ASP A 431 -3.28 -22.29 1.73
C ASP A 431 -4.32 -21.25 2.22
N PRO A 432 -3.91 -20.14 2.87
CA PRO A 432 -4.82 -19.05 3.23
C PRO A 432 -5.74 -18.57 2.10
N VAL A 433 -5.34 -18.62 0.82
CA VAL A 433 -6.24 -18.31 -0.32
C VAL A 433 -7.38 -19.32 -0.43
N ILE A 434 -7.06 -20.61 -0.33
CA ILE A 434 -8.05 -21.70 -0.33
C ILE A 434 -8.99 -21.57 0.87
N VAL A 435 -8.44 -21.28 2.06
CA VAL A 435 -9.22 -21.04 3.29
C VAL A 435 -10.16 -19.85 3.11
N ALA A 436 -9.74 -18.78 2.43
CA ALA A 436 -10.60 -17.63 2.14
C ALA A 436 -11.85 -18.07 1.35
N GLY A 437 -11.67 -18.89 0.32
CA GLY A 437 -12.77 -19.45 -0.48
C GLY A 437 -13.75 -20.27 0.35
N TYR A 438 -13.25 -21.18 1.20
CA TYR A 438 -14.11 -21.97 2.08
C TYR A 438 -14.97 -21.10 3.02
N ILE A 439 -14.33 -20.14 3.70
CA ILE A 439 -15.03 -19.29 4.68
C ILE A 439 -16.06 -18.41 3.96
N ALA A 440 -15.67 -17.74 2.87
CA ALA A 440 -16.56 -16.86 2.12
C ALA A 440 -17.74 -17.63 1.52
N SER A 441 -17.51 -18.83 1.00
CA SER A 441 -18.59 -19.65 0.42
C SER A 441 -19.58 -20.15 1.50
N ASN A 442 -19.10 -20.46 2.70
CA ASN A 442 -19.96 -20.84 3.82
C ASN A 442 -20.82 -19.64 4.31
N LEU A 443 -20.25 -18.43 4.34
CA LEU A 443 -20.98 -17.20 4.65
C LEU A 443 -22.03 -16.87 3.59
N GLN A 444 -21.66 -17.00 2.31
CA GLN A 444 -22.55 -16.78 1.18
C GLN A 444 -23.77 -17.72 1.22
N ARG A 445 -23.55 -18.98 1.62
CA ARG A 445 -24.63 -19.98 1.85
C ARG A 445 -25.39 -19.78 3.16
N LYS A 446 -25.13 -18.70 3.90
CA LYS A 446 -25.73 -18.38 5.21
C LYS A 446 -25.60 -19.51 6.23
N GLN A 447 -24.52 -20.30 6.16
CA GLN A 447 -24.29 -21.39 7.10
C GLN A 447 -23.93 -20.86 8.50
N PHE A 448 -23.36 -19.66 8.59
CA PHE A 448 -23.08 -18.95 9.83
C PHE A 448 -22.95 -17.44 9.57
N ASN A 449 -22.88 -16.65 10.64
CA ASN A 449 -22.69 -15.19 10.56
C ASN A 449 -21.37 -14.76 11.22
N LEU A 450 -20.81 -13.63 10.77
CA LEU A 450 -19.66 -12.98 11.39
C LEU A 450 -20.05 -11.65 12.03
N ILE A 451 -19.28 -11.26 13.04
CA ILE A 451 -19.20 -9.88 13.54
C ILE A 451 -17.72 -9.48 13.60
N ASP A 452 -17.39 -8.24 13.19
CA ASP A 452 -16.02 -7.75 13.28
C ASP A 452 -15.72 -7.08 14.64
N SER A 453 -14.43 -6.99 15.00
CA SER A 453 -14.00 -6.41 16.28
C SER A 453 -14.42 -4.96 16.50
N ILE A 454 -14.49 -4.14 15.44
CA ILE A 454 -14.89 -2.74 15.54
C ILE A 454 -16.40 -2.65 15.79
N GLN A 455 -17.20 -3.47 15.10
CA GLN A 455 -18.64 -3.60 15.36
C GLN A 455 -18.91 -4.06 16.80
N LEU A 456 -18.25 -5.13 17.26
CA LEU A 456 -18.42 -5.63 18.63
C LEU A 456 -18.02 -4.57 19.66
N GLN A 457 -16.93 -3.83 19.45
CA GLN A 457 -16.51 -2.75 20.34
C GLN A 457 -17.56 -1.64 20.45
N ARG A 458 -18.20 -1.26 19.33
CA ARG A 458 -19.31 -0.29 19.32
C ARG A 458 -20.51 -0.80 20.11
N ILE A 459 -20.90 -2.07 19.93
CA ILE A 459 -22.01 -2.68 20.66
C ILE A 459 -21.72 -2.65 22.17
N LEU A 460 -20.53 -3.10 22.58
CA LEU A 460 -20.11 -3.11 23.99
C LEU A 460 -20.05 -1.72 24.63
N SER A 461 -19.77 -0.68 23.84
CA SER A 461 -19.71 0.70 24.33
C SER A 461 -21.08 1.40 24.38
N SER A 462 -22.09 0.89 23.67
CA SER A 462 -23.39 1.55 23.49
C SER A 462 -24.55 0.89 24.21
N HIS A 463 -24.45 -0.39 24.56
CA HIS A 463 -25.54 -1.16 25.15
C HIS A 463 -25.20 -1.62 26.58
N PRO A 464 -26.19 -1.67 27.50
CA PRO A 464 -26.03 -2.39 28.75
C PRO A 464 -25.79 -3.88 28.48
N SER A 465 -24.98 -4.54 29.31
CA SER A 465 -24.47 -5.91 29.12
C SER A 465 -25.52 -7.03 29.01
N SER A 466 -26.83 -6.71 29.06
CA SER A 466 -27.94 -7.67 29.03
C SER A 466 -28.57 -7.89 27.66
N ALA A 467 -28.07 -7.25 26.58
CA ALA A 467 -28.69 -7.31 25.25
C ALA A 467 -28.27 -8.53 24.41
N PHE A 468 -27.19 -9.22 24.78
CA PHE A 468 -26.67 -10.40 24.09
C PHE A 468 -25.74 -11.20 25.03
N THR A 469 -25.52 -12.47 24.73
CA THR A 469 -24.52 -13.30 25.41
C THR A 469 -23.20 -13.28 24.64
N LEU A 470 -22.11 -12.91 25.31
CA LEU A 470 -20.75 -13.04 24.79
C LEU A 470 -20.13 -14.35 25.29
N LEU A 471 -19.84 -15.29 24.39
CA LEU A 471 -19.38 -16.63 24.71
C LEU A 471 -17.92 -16.84 24.27
N ASP A 472 -17.02 -17.05 25.23
CA ASP A 472 -15.64 -17.46 24.98
C ASP A 472 -15.54 -18.99 25.00
N VAL A 473 -15.22 -19.60 23.86
CA VAL A 473 -15.09 -21.06 23.74
C VAL A 473 -13.65 -21.56 23.80
N ARG A 474 -12.72 -20.73 24.28
CA ARG A 474 -11.32 -21.12 24.57
C ARG A 474 -11.22 -21.96 25.83
N ASN A 475 -10.09 -22.65 25.98
CA ASN A 475 -9.77 -23.36 27.20
C ASN A 475 -9.36 -22.37 28.30
N PRO A 476 -9.64 -22.64 29.59
CA PRO A 476 -9.34 -21.71 30.69
C PRO A 476 -7.87 -21.27 30.77
N GLU A 477 -6.94 -22.12 30.36
CA GLU A 477 -5.51 -21.82 30.29
C GLU A 477 -5.18 -20.65 29.35
N GLU A 478 -5.92 -20.52 28.24
CA GLU A 478 -5.73 -19.43 27.28
C GLU A 478 -6.19 -18.09 27.88
N LEU A 479 -7.27 -18.12 28.67
CA LEU A 479 -7.79 -16.94 29.37
C LEU A 479 -6.78 -16.47 30.43
N LEU A 480 -6.18 -17.39 31.17
CA LEU A 480 -5.13 -17.07 32.16
C LEU A 480 -3.90 -16.42 31.51
N ARG A 481 -3.53 -16.84 30.29
CA ARG A 481 -2.33 -16.33 29.59
C ARG A 481 -2.56 -15.03 28.84
N HIS A 482 -3.73 -14.86 28.23
CA HIS A 482 -3.96 -13.77 27.27
C HIS A 482 -5.08 -12.81 27.72
N GLY A 483 -5.80 -13.13 28.78
CA GLY A 483 -7.00 -12.42 29.19
C GLY A 483 -8.22 -12.82 28.35
N GLN A 484 -9.31 -12.11 28.56
CA GLN A 484 -10.60 -12.29 27.88
C GLN A 484 -11.26 -10.94 27.60
N ILE A 485 -12.23 -10.93 26.70
CA ILE A 485 -13.11 -9.78 26.53
C ILE A 485 -13.95 -9.65 27.80
N LEU A 486 -14.06 -8.44 28.35
CA LEU A 486 -14.85 -8.19 29.55
C LEU A 486 -16.28 -8.69 29.35
N THR A 487 -16.89 -9.22 30.41
CA THR A 487 -18.25 -9.82 30.43
C THR A 487 -18.45 -11.10 29.62
N ALA A 488 -17.39 -11.70 29.06
CA ALA A 488 -17.52 -12.98 28.36
C ALA A 488 -17.77 -14.15 29.34
N HIS A 489 -18.75 -14.98 29.02
CA HIS A 489 -18.97 -16.28 29.67
C HIS A 489 -18.06 -17.32 29.03
N ASN A 490 -17.26 -18.04 29.81
CA ASN A 490 -16.37 -19.07 29.28
C ASN A 490 -17.01 -20.46 29.35
N ILE A 491 -17.25 -21.07 28.19
CA ILE A 491 -17.64 -22.48 28.05
C ILE A 491 -16.77 -23.07 26.95
N PRO A 492 -15.72 -23.85 27.28
CA PRO A 492 -14.83 -24.44 26.28
C PRO A 492 -15.59 -25.21 25.20
N LEU A 493 -15.11 -25.13 23.94
CA LEU A 493 -15.78 -25.78 22.80
C LEU A 493 -16.07 -27.27 23.06
N ASP A 494 -15.12 -27.97 23.66
CA ASP A 494 -15.19 -29.42 23.84
C ASP A 494 -16.28 -29.83 24.84
N THR A 495 -16.60 -28.96 25.82
CA THR A 495 -17.69 -29.19 26.79
C THR A 495 -18.97 -28.42 26.44
N LEU A 496 -18.97 -27.59 25.41
CA LEU A 496 -20.12 -26.74 25.03
C LEU A 496 -21.43 -27.52 24.98
N ARG A 497 -21.43 -28.72 24.36
CA ARG A 497 -22.63 -29.56 24.20
C ARG A 497 -23.28 -29.95 25.53
N GLU A 498 -22.48 -30.15 26.57
CA GLU A 498 -22.94 -30.52 27.91
C GLU A 498 -23.58 -29.33 28.63
N HIS A 499 -23.20 -28.11 28.26
CA HIS A 499 -23.64 -26.86 28.87
C HIS A 499 -24.62 -26.07 28.01
N ILE A 500 -25.10 -26.58 26.86
CA ILE A 500 -26.02 -25.85 25.98
C ILE A 500 -27.27 -25.36 26.73
N GLN A 501 -27.81 -26.17 27.65
CA GLN A 501 -29.01 -25.83 28.41
C GLN A 501 -28.83 -24.65 29.37
N THR A 502 -27.58 -24.23 29.66
CA THR A 502 -27.31 -23.05 30.48
C THR A 502 -27.36 -21.75 29.69
N LEU A 503 -27.50 -21.82 28.36
CA LEU A 503 -27.56 -20.66 27.47
C LEU A 503 -29.02 -20.35 27.12
N ASP A 504 -29.36 -19.06 27.09
CA ASP A 504 -30.69 -18.59 26.67
C ASP A 504 -30.76 -18.53 25.13
N SER A 505 -31.55 -19.42 24.54
CA SER A 505 -31.73 -19.51 23.08
C SER A 505 -32.51 -18.34 22.48
N THR A 506 -33.15 -17.51 23.29
CA THR A 506 -33.90 -16.32 22.83
C THR A 506 -33.02 -15.09 22.67
N GLN A 507 -31.82 -15.10 23.25
CA GLN A 507 -30.88 -13.98 23.14
C GLN A 507 -29.87 -14.18 22.01
N PRO A 508 -29.45 -13.09 21.33
CA PRO A 508 -28.32 -13.15 20.41
C PRO A 508 -27.06 -13.64 21.12
N ILE A 509 -26.31 -14.53 20.47
CA ILE A 509 -25.03 -15.04 20.98
C ILE A 509 -23.89 -14.63 20.05
N ILE A 510 -22.90 -13.95 20.63
CA ILE A 510 -21.63 -13.66 19.96
C ILE A 510 -20.59 -14.62 20.52
N VAL A 511 -20.09 -15.51 19.67
CA VAL A 511 -19.10 -16.51 20.04
C VAL A 511 -17.72 -16.04 19.60
N TYR A 512 -16.70 -16.24 20.43
CA TYR A 512 -15.32 -16.11 20.01
C TYR A 512 -14.44 -17.22 20.56
N CYS A 513 -13.35 -17.45 19.84
CA CYS A 513 -12.23 -18.23 20.35
C CYS A 513 -10.92 -17.47 20.11
N GLN A 514 -9.77 -18.13 20.13
CA GLN A 514 -8.50 -17.44 19.91
C GLN A 514 -8.37 -16.80 18.50
N LYS A 515 -8.81 -17.51 17.44
CA LYS A 515 -8.58 -17.10 16.03
C LYS A 515 -9.80 -17.21 15.11
N GLY A 516 -10.93 -17.72 15.61
CA GLY A 516 -12.20 -17.85 14.88
C GLY A 516 -12.62 -19.29 14.54
N LEU A 517 -11.70 -20.25 14.34
CA LEU A 517 -12.06 -21.62 13.92
C LEU A 517 -12.97 -22.34 14.94
N ARG A 518 -12.56 -22.39 16.21
CA ARG A 518 -13.39 -23.00 17.27
C ARG A 518 -14.71 -22.23 17.49
N GLY A 519 -14.70 -20.91 17.30
CA GLY A 519 -15.92 -20.11 17.37
C GLY A 519 -16.90 -20.45 16.23
N TYR A 520 -16.40 -20.71 15.03
CA TYR A 520 -17.20 -21.23 13.91
C TYR A 520 -17.82 -22.59 14.24
N LEU A 521 -17.05 -23.52 14.80
CA LEU A 521 -17.59 -24.82 15.22
C LEU A 521 -18.66 -24.69 16.29
N ALA A 522 -18.46 -23.80 17.27
CA ALA A 522 -19.46 -23.48 18.28
C ALA A 522 -20.73 -22.86 17.67
N CYS A 523 -20.60 -21.98 16.67
CA CYS A 523 -21.77 -21.45 15.97
C CYS A 523 -22.60 -22.55 15.33
N LEU A 524 -21.96 -23.48 14.62
CA LEU A 524 -22.66 -24.61 14.01
C LEU A 524 -23.33 -25.51 15.04
N ILE A 525 -22.68 -25.76 16.19
CA ILE A 525 -23.27 -26.51 17.30
C ILE A 525 -24.52 -25.77 17.78
N LEU A 526 -24.42 -24.50 18.14
CA LEU A 526 -25.56 -23.72 18.67
C LEU A 526 -26.71 -23.66 17.66
N GLN A 527 -26.44 -23.42 16.39
CA GLN A 527 -27.47 -23.39 15.34
C GLN A 527 -28.21 -24.74 15.21
N HIS A 528 -27.50 -25.88 15.32
CA HIS A 528 -28.14 -27.20 15.33
C HIS A 528 -29.04 -27.44 16.55
N TYR A 529 -28.81 -26.72 17.64
CA TYR A 529 -29.62 -26.75 18.85
C TYR A 529 -30.68 -25.64 18.90
N GLY A 530 -30.95 -24.97 17.76
CA GLY A 530 -32.07 -24.03 17.62
C GLY A 530 -31.76 -22.58 17.98
N PHE A 531 -30.49 -22.20 18.16
CA PHE A 531 -30.11 -20.80 18.34
C PHE A 531 -30.10 -20.08 16.99
N GLU A 532 -30.96 -19.09 16.81
CA GLU A 532 -31.16 -18.43 15.51
C GLU A 532 -30.16 -17.29 15.23
N ASP A 533 -29.85 -16.45 16.22
CA ASP A 533 -28.91 -15.32 16.07
C ASP A 533 -27.55 -15.63 16.73
N VAL A 534 -26.73 -16.40 16.02
CA VAL A 534 -25.37 -16.74 16.46
C VAL A 534 -24.35 -16.16 15.50
N ARG A 535 -23.38 -15.41 16.03
CA ARG A 535 -22.34 -14.72 15.25
C ARG A 535 -20.95 -15.06 15.79
N ASN A 536 -20.04 -15.42 14.90
CA ASN A 536 -18.64 -15.65 15.26
C ASN A 536 -17.84 -14.35 15.16
N LEU A 537 -17.02 -14.03 16.17
CA LEU A 537 -16.11 -12.90 16.13
C LEU A 537 -14.98 -13.18 15.13
N ALA A 538 -14.95 -12.41 14.05
CA ALA A 538 -14.01 -12.55 12.96
C ALA A 538 -12.56 -12.38 13.45
N GLY A 539 -11.72 -13.40 13.26
CA GLY A 539 -10.34 -13.43 13.77
C GLY A 539 -10.20 -13.66 15.28
N GLY A 540 -11.32 -13.82 16.01
CA GLY A 540 -11.33 -14.12 17.44
C GLY A 540 -10.61 -13.10 18.32
N TYR A 541 -10.18 -13.56 19.51
CA TYR A 541 -9.53 -12.74 20.52
C TYR A 541 -8.19 -12.15 20.04
N THR A 542 -7.47 -12.85 19.15
CA THR A 542 -6.22 -12.34 18.56
C THR A 542 -6.46 -11.07 17.76
N ALA A 543 -7.48 -11.05 16.89
CA ALA A 543 -7.84 -9.84 16.14
C ALA A 543 -8.36 -8.75 17.07
N TRP A 544 -9.18 -9.11 18.06
CA TRP A 544 -9.69 -8.19 19.08
C TRP A 544 -8.54 -7.41 19.74
N GLN A 545 -7.56 -8.11 20.32
CA GLN A 545 -6.43 -7.45 20.99
C GLN A 545 -5.65 -6.50 20.08
N GLN A 546 -5.42 -6.87 18.82
CA GLN A 546 -4.63 -6.03 17.90
C GLN A 546 -5.40 -4.82 17.35
N ILE A 547 -6.73 -4.86 17.39
CA ILE A 547 -7.59 -3.81 16.81
C ILE A 547 -8.12 -2.87 17.89
N THR A 548 -8.51 -3.40 19.06
CA THR A 548 -9.29 -2.66 20.06
C THR A 548 -8.50 -2.24 21.29
N ASN A 549 -7.31 -2.81 21.54
CA ASN A 549 -6.54 -2.43 22.71
C ASN A 549 -6.18 -0.94 22.64
N PRO A 550 -6.32 -0.20 23.76
CA PRO A 550 -5.82 1.17 23.81
C PRO A 550 -4.29 1.15 23.68
N LEU A 551 -3.75 2.10 22.93
CA LEU A 551 -2.32 2.33 22.89
C LEU A 551 -1.90 2.90 24.24
N GLU A 552 -1.12 2.15 25.02
CA GLU A 552 -0.38 2.74 26.14
C GLU A 552 0.75 3.59 25.53
N GLU A 553 0.75 4.90 25.81
CA GLU A 553 1.86 5.79 25.45
C GLU A 553 3.11 5.37 26.20
N LYS A 554 3.94 4.53 25.59
CA LYS A 554 5.29 4.28 26.09
C LYS A 554 6.12 5.55 25.88
N LYS A 555 6.40 6.26 26.98
CA LYS A 555 7.43 7.32 26.96
C LYS A 555 8.76 6.69 26.51
N PRO A 556 9.57 7.37 25.67
CA PRO A 556 10.87 6.85 25.27
C PRO A 556 11.74 6.64 26.52
N ASN A 557 12.03 5.38 26.83
CA ASN A 557 13.06 5.06 27.82
C ASN A 557 14.41 5.50 27.23
N ASN A 558 15.19 6.25 28.01
CA ASN A 558 16.59 6.57 27.67
C ASN A 558 17.31 5.30 27.20
N PRO A 559 17.99 5.31 26.05
CA PRO A 559 18.67 4.13 25.56
C PRO A 559 19.72 3.70 26.58
N SER A 560 19.61 2.45 27.05
CA SER A 560 20.65 1.81 27.84
C SER A 560 21.98 1.90 27.10
N PRO A 561 23.10 2.20 27.78
CA PRO A 561 24.39 2.36 27.11
C PRO A 561 24.74 1.08 26.34
N LYS A 562 25.04 1.23 25.04
CA LYS A 562 25.49 0.12 24.18
C LYS A 562 26.66 -0.62 24.84
N PRO A 563 26.73 -1.96 24.75
CA PRO A 563 27.88 -2.70 25.23
C PRO A 563 29.15 -2.24 24.50
N LYS A 564 30.18 -1.87 25.26
CA LYS A 564 31.49 -1.46 24.74
C LYS A 564 32.03 -2.57 23.85
N VAL A 565 32.26 -2.24 22.57
CA VAL A 565 33.03 -3.09 21.65
C VAL A 565 34.44 -3.23 22.24
N ALA A 566 34.80 -4.44 22.63
CA ALA A 566 36.13 -4.76 23.11
C ALA A 566 37.16 -4.47 22.01
N LYS A 567 38.08 -3.54 22.28
CA LYS A 567 39.30 -3.39 21.47
C LYS A 567 40.10 -4.68 21.62
N GLN A 568 40.24 -5.43 20.55
CA GLN A 568 41.34 -6.38 20.43
C GLN A 568 42.58 -5.62 19.96
N LEU A 569 43.59 -5.59 20.81
CA LEU A 569 44.98 -5.35 20.49
C LEU A 569 45.78 -6.37 21.32
N PRO A 570 46.86 -6.98 20.80
CA PRO A 570 48.00 -7.27 21.64
C PRO A 570 48.74 -5.97 22.00
#